data_AF-B9TMJ5-F1
#
_entry.id   AF-B9TMJ5-F1
#
_cell.length_a   1.000
_cell.length_b   1.000
_cell.length_c   1.000
_cell.angle_alpha   90.00
_cell.angle_beta   90.00
_cell.angle_gamma   90.00
#
_symmetry.space_group_name_H-M   'P 1'
#
loop_
_entity.id
_entity.type
_entity.pdbx_description
1 polymer ?
#
loop_
_entity_poly.entity_id
_entity_poly.type
_entity_poly.pdbx_seq_one_letter_code
_entity_poly.pdbx_strand_id
1 'polypeptide(L)'
;MSLVSKLRAIQIAALAALSLLLAACASEPVDPGPPQVPTEFSMDKNYHIGVGDELKVQVWRNEELSGQIPVRPDGKISSPLVGDIVAAGLTTDELAKAITAKLGAYVRNPEVTVIVTNPASADFLRRVR
;
A
#
# COMPACT_ATOMS: atom_id res chain seq x y z
N MET A 1 2.47 51.67 -62.47
CA MET A 1 3.22 51.06 -61.35
C MET A 1 2.35 50.82 -60.08
N SER A 2 1.08 50.44 -60.21
CA SER A 2 0.15 50.30 -59.05
C SER A 2 -0.68 49.01 -59.07
N LEU A 3 -0.81 48.36 -60.24
CA LEU A 3 -1.63 47.15 -60.38
C LEU A 3 -0.87 45.87 -60.01
N VAL A 4 0.43 45.79 -60.34
CA VAL A 4 1.28 44.62 -60.06
C VAL A 4 1.63 44.51 -58.56
N SER A 5 1.74 45.63 -57.84
CA SER A 5 1.97 45.65 -56.39
C SER A 5 0.73 45.24 -55.60
N LYS A 6 -0.47 45.62 -56.05
CA LYS A 6 -1.75 45.17 -55.48
C LYS A 6 -1.97 43.67 -55.69
N LEU A 7 -1.60 43.13 -56.86
CA LEU A 7 -1.73 41.70 -57.16
C LEU A 7 -0.76 40.84 -56.30
N ARG A 8 0.46 41.33 -56.05
CA ARG A 8 1.41 40.69 -55.11
C ARG A 8 0.95 40.79 -53.65
N ALA A 9 0.38 41.92 -53.23
CA ALA A 9 -0.18 42.08 -51.88
C ALA A 9 -1.36 41.11 -51.63
N ILE A 10 -2.23 40.93 -52.62
CA ILE A 10 -3.34 39.96 -52.55
C ILE A 10 -2.80 38.53 -52.51
N GLN A 11 -1.76 38.19 -53.29
CA GLN A 11 -1.14 36.86 -53.23
C GLN A 11 -0.44 36.58 -51.90
N ILE A 12 0.24 37.56 -51.31
CA ILE A 12 0.87 37.41 -49.98
C ILE A 12 -0.19 37.25 -48.89
N ALA A 13 -1.29 38.00 -48.97
CA ALA A 13 -2.42 37.86 -48.03
C ALA A 13 -3.11 36.49 -48.17
N ALA A 14 -3.28 35.98 -49.39
CA ALA A 14 -3.88 34.67 -49.65
C ALA A 14 -2.97 33.51 -49.17
N LEU A 15 -1.65 33.61 -49.37
CA LEU A 15 -0.67 32.64 -48.86
C LEU A 15 -0.59 32.65 -47.33
N ALA A 16 -0.65 33.82 -46.70
CA ALA A 16 -0.68 33.95 -45.24
C ALA A 16 -1.98 33.39 -44.62
N ALA A 17 -3.13 33.65 -45.25
CA ALA A 17 -4.41 33.09 -44.81
C ALA A 17 -4.45 31.56 -44.95
N LEU A 18 -3.88 31.01 -46.03
CA LEU A 18 -3.80 29.57 -46.24
C LEU A 18 -2.87 28.88 -45.22
N SER A 19 -1.76 29.51 -44.84
CA SER A 19 -0.89 28.98 -43.77
C SER A 19 -1.55 28.98 -42.38
N LEU A 20 -2.48 29.92 -42.13
CA LEU A 20 -3.20 30.01 -40.86
C LEU A 20 -4.29 28.92 -40.72
N LEU A 21 -4.81 28.41 -41.84
CA LEU A 21 -5.83 27.36 -41.88
C LEU A 21 -5.25 25.95 -41.63
N LEU A 22 -3.95 25.72 -41.86
CA LEU A 22 -3.32 24.40 -41.66
C LEU A 22 -2.87 24.14 -40.20
N ALA A 23 -2.85 25.14 -39.33
CA ALA A 23 -2.42 25.00 -37.93
C ALA A 23 -3.55 24.52 -36.98
N ALA A 24 -4.78 24.37 -37.47
CA ALA A 24 -5.96 24.12 -36.64
C ALA A 24 -6.28 22.62 -36.38
N CYS A 25 -5.49 21.68 -36.92
CA CYS A 25 -5.79 20.24 -36.84
C CYS A 25 -4.77 19.41 -36.04
N ALA A 26 -3.99 20.03 -35.13
CA ALA A 26 -3.14 19.30 -34.21
C ALA A 26 -3.82 19.17 -32.84
N SER A 27 -4.97 18.49 -32.81
CA SER A 27 -5.58 18.02 -31.55
C SER A 27 -5.20 16.55 -31.41
N GLU A 28 -4.12 16.27 -30.68
CA GLU A 28 -3.82 14.90 -30.27
C GLU A 28 -5.00 14.39 -29.43
N PRO A 29 -5.58 13.22 -29.77
CA PRO A 29 -6.58 12.62 -28.92
C PRO A 29 -5.93 12.32 -27.56
N VAL A 30 -6.42 13.00 -26.51
CA VAL A 30 -6.17 12.58 -25.14
C VAL A 30 -6.87 11.23 -24.99
N ASP A 31 -6.13 10.16 -25.25
CA ASP A 31 -6.50 8.82 -24.84
C ASP A 31 -6.45 8.85 -23.31
N PRO A 32 -7.60 8.79 -22.61
CA PRO A 32 -7.57 8.54 -21.19
C PRO A 32 -7.12 7.09 -21.07
N GLY A 33 -5.80 6.89 -21.01
CA GLY A 33 -5.20 5.59 -20.80
C GLY A 33 -5.92 4.89 -19.63
N PRO A 34 -5.89 3.55 -19.60
CA PRO A 34 -6.64 2.76 -18.61
C PRO A 34 -6.50 3.39 -17.22
N PRO A 35 -7.59 3.44 -16.43
CA PRO A 35 -7.63 4.16 -15.16
C PRO A 35 -6.33 3.93 -14.43
N GLN A 36 -5.59 5.02 -14.21
CA GLN A 36 -4.33 5.02 -13.49
C GLN A 36 -4.67 4.55 -12.08
N VAL A 37 -4.68 3.23 -11.86
CA VAL A 37 -4.70 2.67 -10.52
C VAL A 37 -3.52 3.34 -9.83
N PRO A 38 -3.75 4.11 -8.75
CA PRO A 38 -2.67 4.77 -8.05
C PRO A 38 -1.58 3.73 -7.82
N THR A 39 -0.43 3.89 -8.49
CA THR A 39 0.76 3.07 -8.24
C THR A 39 1.39 3.58 -6.94
N GLU A 40 0.57 3.68 -5.90
CA GLU A 40 0.98 3.87 -4.52
C GLU A 40 0.99 2.50 -3.84
N PHE A 41 1.56 1.49 -4.52
CA PHE A 41 2.18 0.39 -3.78
C PHE A 41 3.51 0.92 -3.24
N SER A 42 3.42 1.87 -2.30
CA SER A 42 4.56 2.25 -1.48
C SER A 42 5.01 0.97 -0.77
N MET A 43 6.15 0.43 -1.19
CA MET A 43 6.77 -0.80 -0.69
C MET A 43 7.29 -0.66 0.76
N ASP A 44 6.67 0.17 1.59
CA ASP A 44 7.09 0.52 2.95
C ASP A 44 5.88 0.63 3.91
N LYS A 45 4.87 -0.22 3.75
CA LYS A 45 3.87 -0.43 4.80
C LYS A 45 3.80 -1.89 5.16
N ASN A 46 4.91 -2.41 5.68
CA ASN A 46 4.84 -3.61 6.50
C ASN A 46 3.78 -3.37 7.57
N TYR A 47 2.84 -4.29 7.66
CA TYR A 47 1.80 -4.21 8.66
C TYR A 47 2.44 -4.31 10.03
N HIS A 48 2.18 -3.32 10.87
CA HIS A 48 2.57 -3.35 12.26
C HIS A 48 1.32 -3.65 13.08
N ILE A 49 1.44 -4.62 13.96
CA ILE A 49 0.38 -5.04 14.85
C ILE A 49 0.02 -3.86 15.75
N GLY A 50 -1.28 -3.59 15.87
CA GLY A 50 -1.82 -2.55 16.71
C GLY A 50 -2.68 -3.10 17.84
N VAL A 51 -2.98 -2.22 18.80
CA VAL A 51 -3.91 -2.52 19.89
C VAL A 51 -5.31 -2.82 19.32
N GLY A 52 -5.94 -3.88 19.82
CA GLY A 52 -7.26 -4.31 19.38
C GLY A 52 -7.26 -5.28 18.18
N ASP A 53 -6.09 -5.57 17.60
CA ASP A 53 -5.99 -6.62 16.58
C ASP A 53 -6.26 -8.00 17.18
N GLU A 54 -6.76 -8.91 16.35
CA GLU A 54 -6.84 -10.33 16.68
C GLU A 54 -5.75 -11.09 15.92
N LEU A 55 -4.97 -11.88 16.65
CA LEU A 55 -3.87 -12.67 16.10
C LEU A 55 -4.16 -14.15 16.30
N LYS A 56 -3.82 -14.97 15.31
CA LYS A 56 -3.72 -16.41 15.43
C LYS A 56 -2.25 -16.80 15.53
N VAL A 57 -1.87 -17.34 16.69
CA VAL A 57 -0.55 -17.90 16.94
C VAL A 57 -0.62 -19.41 16.76
N GLN A 58 0.22 -19.95 15.90
CA GLN A 58 0.36 -21.39 15.66
C GLN A 58 1.76 -21.84 16.03
N VAL A 59 1.86 -22.88 16.85
CA VAL A 59 3.12 -23.50 17.26
C VAL A 59 3.14 -24.91 16.69
N TRP A 60 4.08 -25.18 15.79
CA TRP A 60 4.15 -26.44 15.08
C TRP A 60 4.33 -27.63 16.04
N ARG A 61 3.52 -28.68 15.88
CA ARG A 61 3.46 -29.88 16.74
C ARG A 61 3.12 -29.60 18.22
N ASN A 62 2.65 -28.41 18.55
CA ASN A 62 2.18 -28.04 19.89
C ASN A 62 0.89 -27.21 19.79
N GLU A 63 -0.18 -27.85 19.33
CA GLU A 63 -1.50 -27.19 19.15
C GLU A 63 -2.06 -26.63 20.47
N GLU A 64 -1.71 -27.24 21.60
CA GLU A 64 -2.05 -26.75 22.96
C GLU A 64 -1.45 -25.37 23.29
N LEU A 65 -0.38 -24.97 22.59
CA LEU A 65 0.26 -23.66 22.72
C LEU A 65 -0.23 -22.67 21.63
N SER A 66 -1.09 -23.15 20.73
CA SER A 66 -1.66 -22.37 19.63
C SER A 66 -3.00 -21.77 20.05
N GLY A 67 -3.38 -20.64 19.46
CA GLY A 67 -4.66 -20.01 19.78
C GLY A 67 -4.91 -18.71 19.05
N GLN A 68 -6.14 -18.22 19.17
CA GLN A 68 -6.52 -16.87 18.78
C GLN A 68 -6.44 -15.97 20.01
N ILE A 69 -5.63 -14.92 19.93
CA ILE A 69 -5.25 -14.08 21.05
C ILE A 69 -5.40 -12.62 20.61
N PRO A 70 -6.22 -11.81 21.31
CA PRO A 70 -6.33 -10.39 21.02
C PRO A 70 -5.12 -9.62 21.55
N VAL A 71 -4.76 -8.54 20.86
CA VAL A 71 -3.78 -7.56 21.35
C VAL A 71 -4.46 -6.65 22.37
N ARG A 72 -4.04 -6.78 23.62
CA ARG A 72 -4.59 -6.04 24.75
C ARG A 72 -4.35 -4.52 24.66
N PRO A 73 -5.09 -3.71 25.43
CA PRO A 73 -4.89 -2.25 25.49
C PRO A 73 -3.48 -1.78 25.88
N ASP A 74 -2.72 -2.61 26.59
CA ASP A 74 -1.32 -2.35 26.94
C ASP A 74 -0.32 -2.75 25.83
N GLY A 75 -0.83 -3.16 24.65
CA GLY A 75 -0.03 -3.54 23.49
C GLY A 75 0.59 -4.93 23.56
N LYS A 76 0.12 -5.79 24.47
CA LYS A 76 0.66 -7.14 24.69
C LYS A 76 -0.32 -8.23 24.28
N ILE A 77 0.22 -9.41 24.04
CA ILE A 77 -0.53 -10.66 23.95
C ILE A 77 -0.15 -11.57 25.13
N SER A 78 -1.06 -12.44 25.54
CA SER A 78 -0.80 -13.44 26.57
C SER A 78 -0.73 -14.82 25.93
N SER A 79 0.46 -15.42 25.94
CA SER A 79 0.74 -16.72 25.31
C SER A 79 1.02 -17.79 26.38
N PRO A 80 0.57 -19.05 26.17
CA PRO A 80 0.86 -20.15 27.09
C PRO A 80 2.37 -20.33 27.34
N LEU A 81 2.73 -20.71 28.57
CA LEU A 81 4.10 -20.92 29.09
C LEU A 81 5.01 -19.68 29.17
N VAL A 82 4.87 -18.73 28.26
CA VAL A 82 5.77 -17.56 28.13
C VAL A 82 5.15 -16.25 28.60
N GLY A 83 3.87 -16.28 28.97
CA GLY A 83 3.14 -15.16 29.55
C GLY A 83 2.98 -13.99 28.58
N ASP A 84 3.19 -12.78 29.10
CA ASP A 84 2.96 -11.55 28.34
C ASP A 84 4.12 -11.21 27.40
N ILE A 85 3.80 -10.87 26.16
CA ILE A 85 4.74 -10.49 25.10
C ILE A 85 4.24 -9.21 24.44
N VAL A 86 5.12 -8.24 24.24
CA VAL A 86 4.81 -7.01 23.50
C VAL A 86 4.57 -7.37 22.04
N ALA A 87 3.41 -7.00 21.52
CA ALA A 87 3.00 -7.24 20.13
C ALA A 87 2.81 -5.93 19.36
N ALA A 88 2.31 -4.89 20.03
CA ALA A 88 2.06 -3.61 19.39
C ALA A 88 3.36 -3.00 18.84
N GLY A 89 3.29 -2.51 17.59
CA GLY A 89 4.43 -1.95 16.88
C GLY A 89 5.41 -2.97 16.33
N LEU A 90 5.15 -4.27 16.49
CA LEU A 90 5.93 -5.33 15.83
C LEU A 90 5.24 -5.79 14.55
N THR A 91 6.02 -6.31 13.62
CA THR A 91 5.54 -7.15 12.53
C THR A 91 5.20 -8.57 13.03
N THR A 92 4.45 -9.32 12.24
CA THR A 92 4.14 -10.74 12.53
C THR A 92 5.41 -11.59 12.67
N ASP A 93 6.42 -11.34 11.84
CA ASP A 93 7.71 -12.04 11.88
C ASP A 93 8.51 -11.73 13.13
N GLU A 94 8.54 -10.46 13.56
CA GLU A 94 9.22 -10.06 14.80
C GLU A 94 8.55 -10.66 16.03
N LEU A 95 7.21 -10.64 16.07
CA LEU A 95 6.46 -11.26 17.15
C LEU A 95 6.66 -12.78 17.16
N ALA A 96 6.64 -13.45 16.00
CA ALA A 96 6.93 -14.88 15.89
C ALA A 96 8.31 -15.22 16.45
N LYS A 97 9.34 -14.47 16.08
CA LYS A 97 10.71 -14.64 16.61
C LYS A 97 10.76 -14.43 18.13
N ALA A 98 10.07 -13.43 18.65
CA ALA A 98 10.01 -13.16 20.09
C ALA A 98 9.34 -14.32 20.86
N ILE A 99 8.24 -14.87 20.34
CA ILE A 99 7.56 -16.03 20.92
C ILE A 99 8.46 -17.27 20.85
N THR A 100 9.06 -17.55 19.69
CA THR A 100 10.02 -18.66 19.49
C THR A 100 11.17 -18.60 20.49
N ALA A 101 11.78 -17.43 20.68
CA ALA A 101 12.89 -17.25 21.60
C ALA A 101 12.50 -17.57 23.05
N LYS A 102 11.32 -17.13 23.49
CA LYS A 102 10.83 -17.43 24.85
C LYS A 102 10.39 -18.88 25.01
N LEU A 103 9.74 -19.46 24.01
CA LEU A 103 9.29 -20.86 24.04
C LEU A 103 10.46 -21.85 24.03
N GLY A 104 11.64 -21.45 23.54
CA GLY A 104 12.84 -22.28 23.54
C GLY A 104 13.28 -22.80 24.92
N ALA A 105 12.84 -22.16 26.00
CA ALA A 105 13.07 -22.63 27.37
C ALA A 105 12.19 -23.84 27.76
N TYR A 106 11.11 -24.09 27.04
CA TYR A 106 10.09 -25.11 27.37
C TYR A 106 9.89 -26.14 26.25
N VAL A 107 10.10 -25.75 25.00
CA VAL A 107 9.90 -26.57 23.81
C VAL A 107 11.19 -26.62 23.02
N ARG A 108 11.58 -27.80 22.54
CA ARG A 108 12.78 -27.98 21.73
C ARG A 108 12.52 -27.57 20.28
N ASN A 109 13.27 -26.58 19.78
CA ASN A 109 13.13 -26.04 18.42
C ASN A 109 11.68 -25.66 18.06
N PRO A 110 11.06 -24.71 18.80
CA PRO A 110 9.69 -24.30 18.53
C PRO A 110 9.63 -23.49 17.23
N GLU A 111 8.71 -23.87 16.35
CA GLU A 111 8.43 -23.14 15.12
C GLU A 111 7.08 -22.46 15.27
N VAL A 112 7.08 -21.12 15.18
CA VAL A 112 5.93 -20.28 15.49
C VAL A 112 5.55 -19.46 14.26
N THR A 113 4.27 -19.48 13.93
CA THR A 113 3.67 -18.66 12.89
C THR A 113 2.63 -17.75 13.51
N VAL A 114 2.68 -16.46 13.18
CA VAL A 114 1.71 -15.46 13.62
C VAL A 114 0.95 -14.96 12.41
N ILE A 115 -0.38 -14.95 12.50
CA ILE A 115 -1.28 -14.49 11.45
C ILE A 115 -2.20 -13.43 12.05
N VAL A 116 -2.40 -12.32 11.35
CA VAL A 116 -3.41 -11.33 11.73
C VAL A 116 -4.76 -11.81 11.19
N THR A 117 -5.68 -12.16 12.08
CA THR A 117 -7.02 -12.61 11.70
C THR A 117 -8.01 -11.44 11.60
N ASN A 118 -7.83 -10.41 12.41
CA ASN A 118 -8.65 -9.21 12.37
C ASN A 118 -7.78 -7.94 12.60
N PRO A 119 -7.48 -7.15 11.55
CA PRO A 119 -6.64 -5.95 11.63
C PRO A 119 -7.44 -4.71 12.07
N ALA A 120 -8.10 -4.78 13.23
CA ALA A 120 -8.99 -3.74 13.71
C ALA A 120 -8.30 -2.37 13.87
N SER A 121 -7.02 -2.36 14.25
CA SER A 121 -6.24 -1.14 14.42
C SER A 121 -5.98 -0.41 13.09
N ALA A 122 -5.62 -1.15 12.03
CA ALA A 122 -5.41 -0.57 10.71
C ALA A 122 -6.72 -0.09 10.08
N ASP A 123 -7.80 -0.84 10.26
CA ASP A 123 -9.14 -0.45 9.80
C ASP A 123 -9.57 0.89 10.40
N PHE A 124 -9.35 1.10 11.69
CA PHE A 124 -9.64 2.36 12.36
C PHE A 124 -8.90 3.53 11.70
N LEU A 125 -7.59 3.39 11.45
CA LEU A 125 -6.79 4.43 10.82
C LEU A 125 -7.21 4.75 9.38
N ARG A 126 -7.73 3.75 8.64
CA ARG A 126 -8.22 3.96 7.27
C ARG A 126 -9.57 4.66 7.21
N ARG A 127 -10.44 4.47 8.21
CA ARG A 127 -11.79 5.07 8.25
C ARG A 127 -11.79 6.54 8.70
N VAL A 128 -10.76 6.96 9.44
CA VAL A 128 -10.67 8.32 10.01
C VAL A 128 -9.92 9.30 9.09
N ARG A 129 -9.28 8.80 8.01
CA ARG A 129 -8.68 9.62 6.97
C ARG A 129 -9.72 10.04 5.94
#